data_AF-A0A517SBS9-F1
#
_entry.id   AF-A0A517SBS9-F1
#
_cell.length_a   1.000
_cell.length_b   1.000
_cell.length_c   1.000
_cell.angle_alpha   90.00
_cell.angle_beta   90.00
_cell.angle_gamma   90.00
#
_symmetry.space_group_name_H-M   'P 1'
#
loop_
_entity.id
_entity.type
_entity.pdbx_description
1 polymer ?
#
loop_
_entity_poly.entity_id
_entity_poly.type
_entity_poly.pdbx_seq_one_letter_code
_entity_poly.pdbx_strand_id
1 'polypeptide(L)'
;MAKKSESGNKSQAIRDALAANPGKTPKEITEIVTALGYQVTPAYVSIIKYNQAKASGRQPQKVVRRKLGGATGFVGGTSGMDAMEAAIALVKAAGGLDQAKQTLAMLESIRAVL
;
A
#
# COMPACT_ATOMS: atom_id res chain seq x y z
N MET A 1 26.05 -3.55 26.37
CA MET A 1 25.74 -2.11 26.46
C MET A 1 26.35 -1.42 25.25
N ALA A 2 25.54 -0.98 24.28
CA ALA A 2 26.03 -0.45 23.00
C ALA A 2 26.74 0.91 23.20
N LYS A 3 27.90 1.09 22.53
CA LYS A 3 28.77 2.26 22.62
C LYS A 3 28.01 3.54 22.26
N LYS A 4 27.96 4.48 23.20
CA LYS A 4 27.43 5.84 23.01
C LYS A 4 28.52 6.67 22.35
N SER A 5 28.51 6.75 21.02
CA SER A 5 29.43 7.61 20.28
C SER A 5 29.06 9.07 20.48
N GLU A 6 30.04 9.87 20.91
CA GLU A 6 30.06 11.32 21.10
C GLU A 6 29.86 12.13 19.79
N SER A 7 28.89 11.76 18.97
CA SER A 7 28.40 12.67 17.95
C SER A 7 27.29 13.48 18.59
N GLY A 8 27.47 14.81 18.70
CA GLY A 8 26.49 15.74 19.27
C GLY A 8 25.06 15.42 18.86
N ASN A 9 24.11 15.71 19.74
CA ASN A 9 22.75 15.16 19.74
C ASN A 9 21.99 15.41 18.42
N LYS A 10 22.21 14.56 17.42
CA LYS A 10 21.62 14.64 16.06
C LYS A 10 20.11 14.72 16.14
N SER A 11 19.53 13.96 17.08
CA SER A 11 18.10 14.01 17.34
C SER A 11 17.64 15.39 17.80
N GLN A 12 18.39 16.06 18.68
CA GLN A 12 18.08 17.41 19.15
C GLN A 12 18.10 18.41 17.99
N ALA A 13 19.16 18.41 17.18
CA ALA A 13 19.26 19.27 15.99
C ALA A 13 18.08 19.09 15.03
N ILE A 14 17.60 17.86 14.85
CA ILE A 14 16.39 17.58 14.07
C ILE A 14 15.14 18.14 14.75
N ARG A 15 15.00 18.04 16.08
CA ARG A 15 13.82 18.62 16.78
C ARG A 15 13.82 20.14 16.66
N ASP A 16 14.98 20.77 16.80
CA ASP A 16 15.12 22.22 16.72
C ASP A 16 14.82 22.70 15.29
N ALA A 17 15.34 22.01 14.27
CA ALA A 17 15.03 22.30 12.87
C ALA A 17 13.54 22.10 12.52
N LEU A 18 12.90 21.08 13.09
CA LEU A 18 11.46 20.83 12.94
C LEU A 18 10.61 21.88 13.66
N ALA A 19 11.04 22.32 14.85
CA ALA A 19 10.33 23.34 15.63
C ALA A 19 10.41 24.72 14.95
N ALA A 20 11.57 25.06 14.38
CA ALA A 20 11.76 26.28 13.61
C ALA A 20 11.03 26.27 12.25
N ASN A 21 10.67 25.09 11.73
CA ASN A 21 10.04 24.93 10.42
C ASN A 21 8.85 23.95 10.45
N PRO A 22 7.73 24.33 11.10
CA PRO A 22 6.55 23.47 11.23
C PRO A 22 5.83 23.33 9.88
N GLY A 23 6.20 22.34 9.08
CA GLY A 23 5.57 22.08 7.78
C GLY A 23 6.51 21.52 6.73
N LYS A 24 7.82 21.69 6.91
CA LYS A 24 8.81 21.16 5.97
C LYS A 24 8.77 19.64 5.88
N THR A 25 9.07 19.16 4.68
CA THR A 25 9.21 17.74 4.39
C THR A 25 10.47 17.18 5.07
N PRO A 26 10.51 15.87 5.36
CA PRO A 26 11.71 15.25 5.94
C PRO A 26 12.98 15.43 5.10
N LYS A 27 12.86 15.66 3.78
CA LYS A 27 13.99 15.92 2.87
C LYS A 27 14.58 17.32 3.09
N GLU A 28 13.74 18.35 3.16
CA GLU A 28 14.21 19.73 3.40
C GLU A 28 14.84 19.87 4.79
N ILE A 29 14.30 19.18 5.79
CA ILE A 29 14.88 19.17 7.13
C ILE A 29 16.24 18.48 7.13
N THR A 30 16.44 17.41 6.35
CA THR A 30 17.78 16.83 6.23
C THR A 30 18.78 17.80 5.66
N GLU A 31 18.42 18.56 4.61
CA GLU A 31 19.32 19.53 3.99
C GLU A 31 19.77 20.60 5.00
N ILE A 32 18.84 21.13 5.79
CA ILE A 32 19.11 22.11 6.87
C ILE A 32 20.03 21.50 7.92
N VAL A 33 19.73 20.29 8.38
CA VAL A 33 20.50 19.64 9.45
C VAL A 33 21.90 19.20 8.95
N THR A 34 22.03 18.82 7.68
CA THR A 34 23.33 18.58 7.04
C THR A 34 24.14 19.84 6.85
N ALA A 35 23.51 20.98 6.56
CA ALA A 35 24.19 22.28 6.51
C ALA A 35 24.74 22.71 7.88
N LEU A 36 24.09 22.26 8.96
CA LEU A 36 24.57 22.43 10.35
C LEU A 36 25.70 21.42 10.72
N GLY A 37 26.17 20.61 9.78
CA GLY A 37 27.27 19.67 9.97
C GLY A 37 26.86 18.28 10.50
N TYR A 38 25.55 18.00 10.61
CA TYR A 38 25.07 16.70 11.06
C TYR A 38 24.69 15.79 9.90
N GLN A 39 25.36 14.64 9.79
CA GLN A 39 24.98 13.62 8.82
C GLN A 39 23.75 12.84 9.31
N VAL A 40 22.62 13.05 8.64
CA VAL A 40 21.33 12.40 8.95
C VAL A 40 20.59 12.04 7.66
N THR A 41 19.84 10.94 7.70
CA THR A 41 19.06 10.46 6.56
C THR A 41 17.61 10.95 6.63
N PRO A 42 16.90 11.08 5.49
CA PRO A 42 15.50 11.51 5.48
C PRO A 42 14.59 10.54 6.24
N ALA A 43 14.94 9.24 6.23
CA ALA A 43 14.27 8.21 7.00
C ALA A 43 14.38 8.46 8.51
N TYR A 44 15.56 8.87 8.98
CA TYR A 44 15.79 9.16 10.40
C TYR A 44 14.97 10.37 10.87
N VAL A 45 14.88 11.42 10.07
CA VAL A 45 14.00 12.58 10.34
C VAL A 45 12.53 12.16 10.41
N SER A 46 12.08 11.29 9.50
CA SER A 46 10.71 10.78 9.51
C SER A 46 10.38 10.00 10.79
N ILE A 47 11.31 9.19 11.30
CA ILE A 47 11.15 8.46 12.56
C ILE A 47 11.03 9.44 13.74
N ILE A 48 11.89 10.48 13.77
CA ILE A 48 11.83 11.49 14.83
C ILE A 48 10.50 12.26 14.80
N LYS A 49 10.06 12.69 13.61
CA LYS A 49 8.76 13.37 13.42
C LYS A 49 7.59 12.48 13.87
N TYR A 50 7.62 11.19 13.51
CA TYR A 50 6.62 10.21 13.96
C TYR A 50 6.61 10.04 15.48
N ASN A 51 7.78 9.92 16.10
CA ASN A 51 7.91 9.76 17.55
C ASN A 51 7.45 11.03 18.29
N GLN A 52 7.70 12.22 17.76
CA GLN A 52 7.19 13.48 18.32
C GLN A 52 5.66 13.54 18.28
N ALA A 53 5.04 13.16 17.16
CA ALA A 53 3.59 13.10 17.04
C ALA A 53 2.97 12.09 18.02
N LYS A 54 3.60 10.92 18.17
CA LYS A 54 3.19 9.91 19.16
C LYS A 54 3.31 10.43 20.59
N ALA A 55 4.40 11.13 20.92
CA ALA A 55 4.62 11.71 22.25
C ALA A 55 3.63 12.83 22.58
N SER A 56 3.16 13.58 21.58
CA SER A 56 2.14 14.63 21.77
C SER A 56 0.70 14.09 21.87
N GLY A 57 0.50 12.78 22.05
CA GLY A 57 -0.83 12.16 22.17
C GLY A 57 -1.64 12.12 20.86
N ARG A 58 -1.10 12.64 19.76
CA ARG A 58 -1.72 12.53 18.43
C ARG A 58 -1.45 11.13 17.90
N GLN A 59 -2.47 10.27 17.92
CA GLN A 59 -2.39 8.96 17.29
C GLN A 59 -2.15 9.16 15.78
N PRO A 60 -1.00 8.73 15.23
CA PRO A 60 -0.77 8.85 13.81
C PRO A 60 -1.78 7.96 13.09
N GLN A 61 -2.61 8.56 12.24
CA GLN A 61 -3.53 7.77 11.42
C GLN A 61 -2.72 6.80 10.58
N LYS A 62 -2.95 5.50 10.78
CA LYS A 62 -2.42 4.46 9.91
C LYS A 62 -3.03 4.67 8.53
N VAL A 63 -2.27 5.31 7.64
CA VAL A 63 -2.66 5.41 6.23
C VAL A 63 -2.59 4.00 5.67
N VAL A 64 -3.73 3.33 5.63
CA VAL A 64 -3.89 2.07 4.93
C VAL A 64 -3.72 2.40 3.46
N ARG A 65 -2.51 2.19 2.93
CA ARG A 65 -2.28 2.21 1.49
C ARG A 65 -3.05 1.05 0.91
N ARG A 66 -4.27 1.31 0.41
CA ARG A 66 -4.95 0.37 -0.48
C ARG A 66 -3.98 0.12 -1.63
N LYS A 67 -3.51 -1.11 -1.76
CA LYS A 67 -2.64 -1.53 -2.85
C LYS A 67 -3.42 -1.31 -4.14
N LEU A 68 -3.13 -0.20 -4.84
CA LEU A 68 -3.59 0.04 -6.20
C LEU A 68 -2.76 -0.89 -7.09
N GLY A 69 -3.15 -2.15 -7.15
CA GLY A 69 -2.30 -3.20 -7.71
C GLY A 69 -2.96 -4.57 -7.59
N GLY A 70 -4.08 -4.69 -8.28
CA GLY A 70 -4.87 -5.91 -8.45
C GLY A 70 -5.99 -5.71 -9.47
N ALA A 71 -5.74 -4.90 -10.50
CA ALA A 71 -6.65 -4.74 -11.64
C ALA A 71 -6.37 -5.86 -12.65
N THR A 72 -6.84 -7.06 -12.32
CA THR A 72 -7.50 -7.92 -13.31
C THR A 72 -8.98 -7.81 -13.00
N GLY A 73 -9.53 -6.63 -13.29
CA GLY A 73 -10.94 -6.34 -13.16
C GLY A 73 -11.70 -7.20 -14.16
N PHE A 74 -12.43 -8.18 -13.65
CA PHE A 74 -13.59 -8.72 -14.35
C PHE A 74 -14.58 -7.56 -14.48
N VAL A 75 -14.72 -7.04 -15.70
CA VAL A 75 -15.73 -6.04 -16.03
C VAL A 75 -17.07 -6.76 -16.04
N GLY A 76 -17.85 -6.61 -14.96
CA GLY A 76 -19.19 -7.18 -14.89
C GLY A 76 -19.65 -7.28 -13.44
N GLY A 77 -20.46 -6.33 -13.01
CA GLY A 77 -21.07 -6.31 -11.70
C GLY A 77 -21.98 -7.52 -11.49
N THR A 78 -21.47 -8.51 -10.80
CA THR A 78 -22.21 -9.54 -10.08
C THR A 78 -21.32 -9.92 -8.91
N SER A 79 -21.86 -9.96 -7.70
CA SER A 79 -21.09 -10.40 -6.53
C SER A 79 -20.50 -11.78 -6.87
N GLY A 80 -19.28 -12.10 -6.43
CA GLY A 80 -18.65 -13.39 -6.79
C GLY A 80 -19.51 -14.63 -6.45
N MET A 81 -20.50 -14.48 -5.56
CA MET A 81 -21.54 -15.47 -5.27
C MET A 81 -22.54 -15.65 -6.42
N ASP A 82 -23.01 -14.57 -7.05
CA ASP A 82 -23.98 -14.61 -8.15
C ASP A 82 -23.39 -15.30 -9.39
N ALA A 83 -22.10 -15.04 -9.66
CA ALA A 83 -21.38 -15.70 -10.75
C ALA A 83 -21.23 -17.22 -10.51
N MET A 84 -21.08 -17.62 -9.24
CA MET A 84 -21.02 -19.03 -8.86
C MET A 84 -22.40 -19.69 -8.99
N GLU A 85 -23.48 -19.01 -8.61
CA GLU A 85 -24.84 -19.52 -8.79
C GLU A 85 -25.21 -19.70 -10.27
N ALA A 86 -24.86 -18.73 -11.12
CA ALA A 86 -25.03 -18.85 -12.56
C ALA A 86 -24.22 -20.02 -13.16
N ALA A 87 -22.98 -20.23 -12.70
CA ALA A 87 -22.16 -21.37 -13.12
C ALA A 87 -22.79 -22.71 -12.70
N ILE A 88 -23.33 -22.80 -11.48
CA ILE A 88 -24.03 -24.00 -11.01
C ILE A 88 -25.30 -24.26 -11.84
N ALA A 89 -26.06 -23.21 -12.17
CA ALA A 89 -27.25 -23.33 -13.01
C ALA A 89 -26.91 -23.86 -14.41
N LEU A 90 -25.84 -23.36 -15.03
CA LEU A 90 -25.35 -23.86 -16.33
C LEU A 90 -24.99 -25.34 -16.26
N VAL A 91 -24.22 -25.74 -15.23
CA VAL A 91 -23.79 -27.14 -15.06
C VAL A 91 -24.99 -28.08 -14.90
N LYS A 92 -26.03 -27.64 -14.18
CA LYS A 92 -27.28 -28.40 -14.04
C LYS A 92 -28.04 -28.49 -15.36
N ALA A 93 -28.19 -27.37 -16.07
CA ALA A 93 -28.90 -27.33 -17.35
C ALA A 93 -28.23 -28.18 -18.43
N ALA A 94 -26.90 -28.24 -18.44
CA ALA A 94 -26.13 -29.10 -19.33
C ALA A 94 -26.21 -30.60 -18.97
N GLY A 95 -26.78 -30.96 -17.82
CA GLY A 95 -26.86 -32.35 -17.36
C GLY A 95 -25.58 -32.87 -16.70
N GLY A 96 -24.68 -31.98 -16.29
CA GLY A 96 -23.44 -32.32 -15.60
C GLY A 96 -22.23 -31.50 -16.05
N LEU A 97 -21.15 -31.58 -15.28
CA LEU A 97 -19.94 -30.77 -15.50
C LEU A 97 -19.25 -31.12 -16.82
N ASP A 98 -19.19 -32.40 -17.18
CA ASP A 98 -18.53 -32.84 -18.41
C ASP A 98 -19.31 -32.39 -19.66
N GLN A 99 -20.64 -32.44 -19.61
CA GLN A 99 -21.50 -31.94 -20.67
C GLN A 99 -21.40 -30.41 -20.82
N ALA A 100 -21.30 -29.68 -19.71
CA ALA A 100 -21.08 -28.23 -19.73
C ALA A 100 -19.76 -27.84 -20.42
N LYS A 101 -18.69 -28.60 -20.19
CA LYS A 101 -17.40 -28.38 -20.88
C LYS A 101 -17.50 -28.63 -22.38
N GLN A 102 -18.20 -29.69 -22.79
CA GLN A 102 -18.38 -30.01 -24.22
C GLN A 102 -19.20 -28.93 -24.93
N THR A 103 -20.27 -28.44 -24.28
CA THR A 103 -21.07 -27.34 -24.84
C THR A 103 -20.26 -26.05 -24.97
N LEU A 104 -19.43 -25.72 -23.97
CA LEU A 104 -18.53 -24.55 -24.07
C LEU A 104 -17.51 -24.72 -25.20
N ALA A 105 -16.90 -25.91 -25.37
CA ALA A 105 -15.98 -26.18 -26.47
C ALA A 105 -16.65 -26.07 -27.85
N MET A 106 -17.92 -26.47 -27.96
CA MET A 106 -18.70 -26.29 -29.19
C MET A 106 -19.06 -24.81 -29.45
N LEU A 107 -19.37 -24.04 -28.41
CA LEU A 107 -19.61 -22.60 -28.55
C LEU A 107 -18.33 -21.86 -28.97
N GLU A 108 -17.18 -22.27 -28.46
CA GLU A 108 -15.88 -21.73 -28.87
C GLU A 108 -15.58 -21.98 -30.35
N SER A 109 -15.88 -23.19 -30.87
CA SER A 109 -15.66 -23.49 -32.29
C SER A 109 -16.59 -22.70 -33.21
N ILE A 110 -17.84 -22.44 -32.79
CA ILE A 110 -18.78 -21.60 -33.55
C ILE A 110 -18.34 -20.13 -33.54
N ARG A 111 -17.87 -19.63 -32.39
CA ARG A 111 -17.37 -18.26 -32.26
C ARG A 111 -16.11 -18.00 -33.10
N ALA A 112 -15.26 -19.01 -33.29
CA ALA A 112 -14.06 -18.88 -34.12
C ALA A 112 -14.34 -18.79 -35.63
N VAL A 113 -15.59 -19.07 -36.05
CA VAL A 113 -16.03 -19.06 -37.46
C VAL A 113 -16.82 -17.79 -37.82
N LEU A 114 -17.22 -16.98 -36.83
CA LEU A 114 -17.86 -15.67 -36.98
C LEU A 114 -16.82 -14.55 -36.98
#